data_AF-A0A3C0REJ4-F1
#
_entry.id   AF-A0A3C0REJ4-F1
#
_cell.length_a   1.000
_cell.length_b   1.000
_cell.length_c   1.000
_cell.angle_alpha   90.00
_cell.angle_beta   90.00
_cell.angle_gamma   90.00
#
_symmetry.space_group_name_H-M   'P 1'
#
loop_
_entity.id
_entity.type
_entity.pdbx_description
1 polymer ?
#
loop_
_entity_poly.entity_id
_entity_poly.type
_entity_poly.pdbx_seq_one_letter_code
_entity_poly.pdbx_strand_id
1 'polypeptide(L)'
;TMSAALEASIEHIPSIGFSLLDFSMEADFSGAQHYARLLVQQILGKKIDKHLCLNVNIPAIPKELIKGFKVCKQAYAKYDEDFVARKDPHGRKYYWLTGEFVNFDKAKDTDV
;
A
#
# COMPACT_ATOMS: atom_id res chain seq x y z
N THR A 1 -7.23 -0.23 -3.33
CA THR A 1 -6.78 1.07 -2.78
C THR A 1 -6.19 1.97 -3.85
N MET A 2 -5.05 1.62 -4.45
CA MET A 2 -4.37 2.54 -5.38
C MET A 2 -5.10 2.80 -6.69
N SER A 3 -5.90 1.87 -7.20
CA SER A 3 -6.74 2.12 -8.38
C SER A 3 -7.65 3.34 -8.18
N ALA A 4 -8.36 3.43 -7.06
CA ALA A 4 -9.25 4.55 -6.77
C ALA A 4 -8.49 5.90 -6.68
N ALA A 5 -7.30 5.91 -6.08
CA ALA A 5 -6.47 7.11 -6.04
C ALA A 5 -6.00 7.50 -7.46
N LEU A 6 -5.56 6.52 -8.24
CA LEU A 6 -5.10 6.74 -9.61
C LEU A 6 -6.22 7.32 -10.49
N GLU A 7 -7.44 6.78 -10.41
CA GLU A 7 -8.60 7.29 -11.16
C GLU A 7 -8.86 8.78 -10.86
N ALA A 8 -8.86 9.19 -9.59
CA ALA A 8 -9.02 10.60 -9.23
C ALA A 8 -7.90 11.48 -9.83
N SER A 9 -6.66 11.00 -9.80
CA SER A 9 -5.51 11.73 -10.35
C SER A 9 -5.54 11.85 -11.87
N ILE A 10 -6.13 10.87 -12.57
CA ILE A 10 -6.39 10.95 -14.02
C ILE A 10 -7.41 12.08 -14.29
N GLU A 11 -8.43 12.20 -13.45
CA GLU A 11 -9.46 13.25 -13.49
C GLU A 11 -8.99 14.62 -12.92
N HIS A 12 -7.68 14.85 -12.83
CA HIS A 12 -7.08 16.10 -12.34
C HIS A 12 -7.42 16.43 -10.87
N ILE A 13 -7.74 15.41 -10.06
CA ILE A 13 -8.00 15.54 -8.63
C ILE A 13 -6.82 14.93 -7.87
N PRO A 14 -6.05 15.74 -7.11
CA PRO A 14 -4.99 15.22 -6.25
C PRO A 14 -5.51 14.17 -5.28
N SER A 15 -4.82 13.05 -5.18
CA SER A 15 -5.31 11.87 -4.47
C SER A 15 -4.21 11.15 -3.68
N ILE A 16 -4.63 10.42 -2.64
CA ILE A 16 -3.74 9.66 -1.78
C ILE A 16 -4.41 8.32 -1.45
N GLY A 17 -3.71 7.22 -1.69
CA GLY A 17 -4.06 5.91 -1.15
C GLY A 17 -3.27 5.64 0.13
N PHE A 18 -3.97 5.23 1.19
CA PHE A 18 -3.36 4.82 2.45
C PHE A 18 -3.55 3.34 2.70
N SER A 19 -2.46 2.66 3.06
CA SER A 19 -2.43 1.25 3.43
C SER A 19 -1.74 1.08 4.79
N LEU A 20 -2.35 0.34 5.70
CA LEU A 20 -1.70 -0.11 6.94
C LEU A 20 -0.99 -1.44 6.66
N LEU A 21 0.25 -1.56 7.13
CA LEU A 21 1.06 -2.78 6.99
C LEU A 21 0.68 -3.85 8.04
N ASP A 22 -0.61 -4.14 8.13
CA ASP A 22 -1.20 -5.18 8.97
C ASP A 22 -2.43 -5.77 8.26
N PHE A 23 -2.47 -7.10 8.15
CA PHE A 23 -3.55 -7.84 7.51
C PHE A 23 -4.54 -8.44 8.52
N SER A 24 -4.33 -8.21 9.82
CA SER A 24 -5.23 -8.65 10.89
C SER A 24 -6.60 -7.99 10.79
N MET A 25 -7.66 -8.72 11.12
CA MET A 25 -9.00 -8.13 11.30
C MET A 25 -9.04 -7.17 12.50
N GLU A 26 -8.13 -7.36 13.45
CA GLU A 26 -8.00 -6.55 14.67
C GLU A 26 -6.91 -5.47 14.53
N ALA A 27 -6.53 -5.12 13.30
CA ALA A 27 -5.46 -4.16 13.04
C ALA A 27 -5.73 -2.80 13.69
N ASP A 28 -4.72 -2.24 14.37
CA ASP A 28 -4.82 -0.93 15.02
C ASP A 28 -4.50 0.21 14.05
N PHE A 29 -5.53 0.98 13.70
CA PHE A 29 -5.41 2.14 12.80
C PHE A 29 -5.04 3.45 13.51
N SER A 30 -4.81 3.45 14.83
CA SER A 30 -4.55 4.68 15.59
C SER A 30 -3.37 5.49 15.04
N GLY A 31 -2.26 4.82 14.72
CA GLY A 31 -1.10 5.43 14.07
C GLY A 31 -1.42 5.93 12.66
N ALA A 32 -2.14 5.14 11.88
CA ALA A 32 -2.55 5.50 10.52
C ALA A 32 -3.45 6.74 10.49
N GLN A 33 -4.43 6.83 11.38
CA GLN A 33 -5.33 7.98 11.50
C GLN A 33 -4.54 9.28 11.78
N HIS A 34 -3.57 9.21 12.69
CA HIS A 34 -2.74 10.36 13.04
C HIS A 34 -1.91 10.86 11.83
N TYR A 35 -1.15 9.95 11.21
CA TYR A 35 -0.25 10.32 10.11
C TYR A 35 -0.99 10.65 8.81
N ALA A 36 -2.11 10.00 8.51
CA ALA A 36 -2.94 10.35 7.37
C ALA A 36 -3.49 11.78 7.49
N ARG A 37 -3.99 12.16 8.68
CA ARG A 37 -4.45 13.53 8.95
C ARG A 37 -3.33 14.54 8.76
N LEU A 38 -2.15 14.29 9.34
CA LEU A 38 -1.01 15.19 9.22
C LEU A 38 -0.60 15.41 7.76
N LEU A 39 -0.50 14.33 6.98
CA LEU A 39 -0.11 14.43 5.57
C LEU A 39 -1.14 15.22 4.74
N VAL A 40 -2.42 14.92 4.91
CA VAL A 40 -3.50 15.63 4.19
C VAL A 40 -3.49 17.12 4.53
N GLN A 41 -3.33 17.48 5.81
CA GLN A 41 -3.23 18.89 6.22
C GLN A 41 -2.02 19.60 5.60
N GLN A 42 -0.87 18.93 5.51
CA GLN A 42 0.33 19.49 4.87
C GLN A 42 0.15 19.70 3.36
N ILE A 43 -0.61 18.82 2.69
CA ILE A 43 -0.89 18.89 1.26
C ILE A 43 -1.89 20.00 0.95
N LEU A 44 -2.99 20.09 1.72
CA LEU A 44 -4.02 21.12 1.53
C LEU A 44 -3.49 22.55 1.74
N GLY A 45 -2.43 22.73 2.53
CA GLY A 45 -1.79 24.03 2.76
C GLY A 45 -0.84 24.48 1.65
N LYS A 46 -0.66 23.72 0.57
CA LYS A 46 0.32 23.98 -0.49
C LYS A 46 -0.33 24.05 -1.87
N LYS A 47 0.32 24.74 -2.80
CA LYS A 47 0.00 24.59 -4.23
C LYS A 47 0.54 23.23 -4.68
N ILE A 48 -0.37 22.33 -5.07
CA ILE A 48 -0.04 20.96 -5.47
C ILE A 48 -0.34 20.74 -6.95
N ASP A 49 0.35 19.77 -7.53
CA ASP A 49 0.04 19.28 -8.86
C ASP A 49 -1.37 18.66 -8.85
N LYS A 50 -2.16 18.96 -9.88
CA LYS A 50 -3.51 18.39 -10.07
C LYS A 50 -3.46 16.89 -10.35
N HIS A 51 -2.32 16.38 -10.81
CA HIS A 51 -2.06 14.98 -11.08
C HIS A 51 -1.24 14.30 -9.97
N LEU A 52 -1.19 14.89 -8.78
CA LEU A 52 -0.53 14.26 -7.65
C LEU A 52 -1.31 13.00 -7.24
N CYS A 53 -0.66 11.85 -7.32
CA CYS A 53 -1.15 10.58 -6.78
C CYS A 53 -0.09 9.99 -5.84
N LEU A 54 -0.43 9.86 -4.56
CA LEU A 54 0.48 9.31 -3.55
C LEU A 54 0.03 7.92 -3.10
N ASN A 55 0.96 6.96 -3.07
CA ASN A 55 0.80 5.69 -2.38
C ASN A 55 1.52 5.76 -1.02
N VAL A 56 0.77 5.61 0.07
CA VAL A 56 1.32 5.77 1.43
C VAL A 56 1.11 4.49 2.22
N ASN A 57 2.21 3.82 2.55
CA ASN A 57 2.22 2.67 3.45
C ASN A 57 2.59 3.12 4.87
N ILE A 58 1.84 2.64 5.85
CA ILE A 58 2.00 3.02 7.27
C ILE A 58 2.36 1.76 8.06
N PRO A 59 3.50 1.74 8.79
CA PRO A 59 3.88 0.59 9.59
C PRO A 59 2.91 0.40 10.76
N ALA A 60 2.53 -0.85 11.03
CA ALA A 60 1.65 -1.22 12.13
C ALA A 60 2.41 -1.31 13.47
N ILE A 61 2.90 -0.17 13.91
CA ILE A 61 3.59 0.01 15.19
C ILE A 61 2.97 1.19 15.95
N PRO A 62 3.11 1.25 17.28
CA PRO A 62 2.65 2.40 18.07
C PRO A 62 3.10 3.73 17.46
N LYS A 63 2.19 4.73 17.46
CA LYS A 63 2.42 6.02 16.77
C LYS A 63 3.69 6.73 17.23
N GLU A 64 4.09 6.53 18.47
CA GLU A 64 5.29 7.09 19.11
C GLU A 64 6.59 6.53 18.50
N LEU A 65 6.53 5.35 17.88
CA LEU A 65 7.68 4.68 17.27
C LEU A 65 7.82 5.00 15.77
N ILE A 66 6.80 5.59 15.14
CA ILE A 66 6.85 6.00 13.74
C ILE A 66 7.80 7.21 13.61
N LYS A 67 8.81 7.09 12.75
CA LYS A 67 9.92 8.06 12.64
C LYS A 67 9.62 9.28 11.76
N GLY A 68 8.40 9.39 11.22
CA GLY A 68 7.99 10.43 10.28
C GLY A 68 7.76 9.91 8.86
N PHE A 69 7.73 10.84 7.89
CA PHE A 69 7.50 10.54 6.48
C PHE A 69 8.81 10.44 5.71
N LYS A 70 8.85 9.55 4.71
CA LYS A 70 9.94 9.45 3.75
C LYS A 70 9.36 9.31 2.35
N VAL A 71 9.75 10.23 1.45
CA VAL A 71 9.48 10.07 0.02
C VAL A 71 10.40 8.98 -0.51
N CYS A 72 9.84 8.02 -1.23
CA CYS A 72 10.52 6.85 -1.72
C CYS A 72 10.08 6.51 -3.15
N LYS A 73 10.86 5.67 -3.81
CA LYS A 73 10.49 5.06 -5.09
C LYS A 73 9.72 3.78 -4.82
N GLN A 74 8.90 3.38 -5.79
CA GLN A 74 8.32 2.04 -5.78
C GLN A 74 9.44 1.01 -5.92
N ALA A 75 9.50 0.04 -5.00
CA ALA A 75 10.45 -1.07 -5.07
C ALA A 75 10.23 -1.90 -6.34
N TYR A 76 11.32 -2.39 -6.94
CA TYR A 76 11.23 -3.49 -7.90
C TYR A 76 10.96 -4.81 -7.16
N ALA A 77 9.69 -5.07 -6.89
CA ALA A 77 9.22 -6.26 -6.21
C ALA A 77 7.97 -6.82 -6.90
N LYS A 78 7.78 -8.13 -6.82
CA LYS A 78 6.56 -8.80 -7.32
C LYS A 78 6.23 -10.01 -6.45
N TYR A 79 4.97 -10.41 -6.48
CA TYR A 79 4.63 -11.76 -6.05
C TYR A 79 5.12 -12.75 -7.10
N ASP A 80 5.93 -13.71 -6.69
CA ASP A 80 6.25 -14.87 -7.51
C ASP A 80 5.09 -15.86 -7.38
N GLU A 81 4.26 -15.89 -8.42
CA GLU A 81 2.98 -16.59 -8.43
C GLU A 81 3.17 -18.10 -8.57
N ASP A 82 2.38 -18.87 -7.83
CA ASP A 82 2.33 -20.33 -7.91
C ASP A 82 0.87 -20.82 -7.81
N PHE A 83 0.61 -22.07 -8.23
CA PHE A 83 -0.73 -22.63 -8.26
C PHE A 83 -0.82 -23.96 -7.52
N VAL A 84 -1.61 -23.98 -6.44
CA VAL A 84 -1.89 -25.20 -5.69
C VAL A 84 -3.09 -25.92 -6.29
N ALA A 85 -2.84 -27.04 -6.97
CA ALA A 85 -3.87 -27.91 -7.52
C ALA A 85 -4.61 -28.67 -6.40
N ARG A 86 -5.94 -28.66 -6.45
CA ARG A 86 -6.81 -29.41 -5.53
C ARG A 86 -7.97 -30.05 -6.30
N LYS A 87 -8.72 -30.91 -5.63
CA LYS A 87 -9.97 -31.50 -6.14
C LYS A 87 -11.13 -31.06 -5.27
N ASP A 88 -12.26 -30.75 -5.91
CA ASP A 88 -13.51 -30.52 -5.20
C ASP A 88 -14.13 -31.86 -4.72
N PRO A 89 -15.23 -31.83 -3.95
CA PRO A 89 -15.90 -33.06 -3.48
C PRO A 89 -16.39 -33.99 -4.60
N HIS A 90 -16.52 -33.49 -5.84
CA HIS A 90 -16.91 -34.26 -7.03
C HIS A 90 -15.69 -34.73 -7.84
N GLY A 91 -14.47 -34.52 -7.35
CA GLY A 91 -13.22 -34.91 -8.01
C GLY A 91 -12.76 -33.98 -9.13
N ARG A 92 -13.43 -32.84 -9.36
CA ARG A 92 -13.05 -31.85 -10.39
C ARG A 92 -11.85 -31.05 -9.90
N LYS A 93 -10.87 -30.84 -10.80
CA LYS A 93 -9.67 -30.06 -10.47
C LYS A 93 -10.01 -28.57 -10.36
N TYR A 94 -9.42 -27.92 -9.38
CA TYR A 94 -9.35 -26.46 -9.29
C TYR A 94 -7.97 -26.05 -8.76
N TYR A 95 -7.62 -24.79 -8.92
CA TYR A 95 -6.30 -24.27 -8.55
C TYR A 95 -6.49 -23.03 -7.69
N TRP A 96 -5.77 -22.98 -6.56
CA TRP A 96 -5.61 -21.75 -5.80
C TRP A 96 -4.40 -20.99 -6.33
N LEU A 97 -4.58 -19.72 -6.68
CA LEU A 97 -3.46 -18.81 -6.87
C LEU A 97 -2.82 -18.56 -5.50
N THR A 98 -1.51 -18.77 -5.45
CA THR A 98 -0.66 -18.59 -4.29
C THR A 98 0.63 -17.88 -4.74
N GLY A 99 1.59 -17.73 -3.85
CA GLY A 99 2.89 -17.17 -4.18
C GLY A 99 3.54 -16.51 -2.98
N GLU A 100 4.73 -15.98 -3.21
CA GLU A 100 5.52 -15.29 -2.19
C GLU A 100 5.92 -13.90 -2.69
N PHE A 101 5.95 -12.92 -1.78
CA PHE A 101 6.44 -11.59 -2.12
C PHE A 101 7.96 -11.61 -2.23
N VAL A 102 8.49 -11.28 -3.40
CA VAL A 102 9.92 -11.23 -3.66
C VAL A 102 10.33 -9.79 -3.97
N ASN A 103 11.22 -9.25 -3.13
CA ASN A 103 11.85 -7.96 -3.36
C ASN A 103 13.18 -8.15 -4.11
N PHE A 104 13.26 -7.67 -5.35
CA PHE A 104 14.47 -7.73 -6.19
C PHE A 104 15.33 -6.48 -6.04
N ASP A 105 14.82 -5.46 -5.35
CA ASP A 105 15.51 -4.20 -5.13
C ASP A 105 16.51 -4.32 -3.97
N LYS A 106 17.64 -3.64 -4.12
CA LYS A 106 18.68 -3.50 -3.07
C LYS A 106 18.84 -2.06 -2.60
N ALA A 107 18.13 -1.13 -3.24
CA ALA A 107 18.17 0.27 -2.90
C ALA A 107 17.53 0.50 -1.53
N LYS A 108 17.96 1.58 -0.86
CA LYS A 108 17.44 1.96 0.47
C LYS A 108 16.46 3.12 0.41
N ASP A 109 16.16 3.62 -0.79
CA ASP A 109 15.21 4.70 -1.06
C ASP A 109 13.87 4.18 -1.64
N THR A 110 13.59 2.88 -1.46
CA THR A 110 12.32 2.24 -1.80
C THR A 110 11.28 2.34 -0.67
N ASP A 111 10.04 2.00 -1.01
CA ASP A 111 8.88 1.92 -0.10
C ASP A 111 8.85 0.67 0.78
N VAL A 112 9.69 -0.32 0.46
CA VAL A 112 9.97 -1.55 1.24
C VAL A 112 11.31 -1.42 1.98
#